data_AF-A0AAD6WRL9-F1
#
_entry.id   AF-A0AAD6WRL9-F1
#
_cell.length_a   1.000
_cell.length_b   1.000
_cell.length_c   1.000
_cell.angle_alpha   90.00
_cell.angle_beta   90.00
_cell.angle_gamma   90.00
#
_symmetry.space_group_name_H-M   'P 1'
#
loop_
_entity.id
_entity.type
_entity.pdbx_description
1 polymer ?
#
loop_
_entity_poly.entity_id
_entity_poly.type
_entity_poly.pdbx_seq_one_letter_code
_entity_poly.pdbx_strand_id
1 'polypeptide(L)'
;MQSTQVMPSELPPNGRLTGHYCFQNRLYTVSYGTHQTVLKTPTYEEAPPVDVAKVVPNFSEPRYLSLRYPYMAFVPKFFPWRDELFKPLDYSFPNLPIEEDDEIPGRFRLRSDVAEHWLSLESSLRLVGHKLMHMSESFKYPRLGWLASPWLFADRFTFLRTFPTEALARSAAWRCKLNFLPLLAYVSMAFWIAEGYDLICAVEEPRVDWRAELLAGEFAAKPAFLDLLSATVVRNWTAERVGCLYQIGGPPGSESSEQRAGRNEVESLLSDIILAGCPFPLYISWGSLPATIYPGSVSEDLQRFIPSQDNLDSFHTPQGKMCFKQYAVSSHIDPESGEEFCQWREYPHKREPSDIDTAPPPVAHRSSPVPVNPFPPLPKHSAQRKNETIYEFFTRRGESNRTRIAKENAAERQQRTQRQENAKKSGRPSKTACVYYWDDQGGHYIRNRVNRAEFDDLWDDYPRPQRRFDPVHNEWDLCVLFEQNEPVFGVNYDNRRDDEDEDDDDDMDQHPIFPANADMATFLPSHATNTVEVRLPEDVEMEPEQSVFEGEELG
;
A
#
# COMPACT_ATOMS: atom_id res chain seq x y z
N MET A 1 25.19 -12.79 -21.12
CA MET A 1 23.81 -12.24 -21.09
C MET A 1 23.84 -10.93 -21.84
N GLN A 2 23.31 -10.89 -23.05
CA GLN A 2 23.18 -9.64 -23.82
C GLN A 2 22.14 -8.76 -23.13
N SER A 3 22.47 -7.49 -22.91
CA SER A 3 21.53 -6.50 -22.37
C SER A 3 20.35 -6.38 -23.33
N THR A 4 19.17 -6.72 -22.84
CA THR A 4 17.91 -6.69 -23.56
C THR A 4 17.62 -5.25 -24.02
N GLN A 5 17.90 -4.95 -25.29
CA GLN A 5 17.59 -3.65 -25.88
C GLN A 5 16.12 -3.65 -26.31
N VAL A 6 15.26 -3.12 -25.44
CA VAL A 6 13.88 -2.81 -25.82
C VAL A 6 13.92 -1.58 -26.71
N MET A 7 13.24 -1.57 -27.86
CA MET A 7 13.06 -0.37 -28.68
C MET A 7 11.87 0.41 -28.10
N PRO A 8 12.07 1.52 -27.36
CA PRO A 8 10.99 2.30 -26.77
C PRO A 8 10.06 2.97 -27.79
N SER A 9 10.35 2.89 -29.10
CA SER A 9 9.58 3.55 -30.16
C SER A 9 8.16 3.00 -30.37
N GLU A 10 7.83 1.83 -29.80
CA GLU A 10 6.51 1.20 -29.99
C GLU A 10 5.54 1.42 -28.82
N LEU A 11 6.01 1.90 -27.67
CA LEU A 11 5.14 2.20 -26.54
C LEU A 11 4.88 3.71 -26.43
N PRO A 12 3.63 4.16 -26.19
CA PRO A 12 3.30 5.57 -26.06
C PRO A 12 4.01 6.21 -24.86
N PRO A 13 4.99 7.11 -25.03
CA PRO A 13 6.04 7.41 -24.03
C PRO A 13 5.55 7.83 -22.64
N ASN A 14 4.30 8.31 -22.51
CA ASN A 14 3.67 8.69 -21.24
C ASN A 14 2.21 8.21 -21.13
N GLY A 15 1.85 7.13 -21.83
CA GLY A 15 0.48 6.61 -21.89
C GLY A 15 0.20 5.52 -20.87
N ARG A 16 -1.05 5.46 -20.40
CA ARG A 16 -1.60 4.26 -19.75
C ARG A 16 -1.62 3.14 -20.78
N LEU A 17 -1.07 1.97 -20.43
CA LEU A 17 -1.07 0.81 -21.31
C LEU A 17 -2.29 -0.05 -21.07
N THR A 18 -3.06 -0.26 -22.13
CA THR A 18 -4.14 -1.25 -22.20
C THR A 18 -3.91 -2.09 -23.44
N GLY A 19 -3.55 -3.36 -23.27
CA GLY A 19 -3.06 -4.17 -24.39
C GLY A 19 -2.60 -5.56 -23.99
N HIS A 20 -2.20 -6.34 -24.99
CA HIS A 20 -1.43 -7.56 -24.80
C HIS A 20 0.04 -7.25 -25.02
N TYR A 21 0.91 -7.87 -24.25
CA TYR A 21 2.34 -7.80 -24.49
C TYR A 21 3.04 -9.13 -24.24
N CYS A 22 4.13 -9.36 -24.96
CA CYS A 22 5.04 -10.46 -24.69
C CYS A 22 6.34 -9.93 -24.10
N PHE A 23 6.80 -10.51 -23.00
CA PHE A 23 8.09 -10.20 -22.39
C PHE A 23 8.72 -11.50 -21.87
N GLN A 24 10.01 -11.72 -22.16
CA GLN A 24 10.74 -12.93 -21.76
C GLN A 24 10.03 -14.26 -22.10
N ASN A 25 9.44 -14.35 -23.29
CA ASN A 25 8.67 -15.51 -23.74
C ASN A 25 7.42 -15.80 -22.91
N ARG A 26 6.90 -14.81 -22.17
CA ARG A 26 5.64 -14.88 -21.44
C ARG A 26 4.65 -13.87 -22.01
N LEU A 27 3.39 -14.27 -22.11
CA LEU A 27 2.31 -13.46 -22.65
C LEU A 27 1.48 -12.87 -21.51
N TYR A 28 1.17 -11.59 -21.62
CA TYR A 28 0.42 -10.85 -20.63
C TYR A 28 -0.67 -9.99 -21.27
N THR A 29 -1.78 -9.78 -20.57
CA THR A 29 -2.69 -8.65 -20.78
C THR A 29 -2.40 -7.61 -19.71
N VAL A 30 -2.32 -6.34 -20.10
CA VAL A 30 -2.24 -5.20 -19.20
C VAL A 30 -3.48 -4.34 -19.33
N SER A 31 -4.02 -3.92 -18.19
CA SER A 31 -5.03 -2.87 -18.08
C SER A 31 -4.48 -1.77 -17.16
N TYR A 32 -4.50 -0.52 -17.60
CA TYR A 32 -4.02 0.64 -16.83
C TYR A 32 -2.57 0.52 -16.30
N GLY A 33 -1.69 -0.17 -17.02
CA GLY A 33 -0.30 -0.35 -16.62
C GLY A 33 0.64 0.79 -17.00
N THR A 34 1.85 0.76 -16.45
CA THR A 34 2.94 1.68 -16.81
C THR A 34 4.02 0.98 -17.61
N HIS A 35 4.76 1.72 -18.42
CA HIS A 35 5.91 1.20 -19.16
C HIS A 35 6.95 0.57 -18.22
N GLN A 36 7.22 1.22 -17.09
CA GLN A 36 8.24 0.75 -16.16
C GLN A 36 7.89 -0.61 -15.58
N THR A 37 6.62 -0.82 -15.24
CA THR A 37 6.15 -2.11 -14.73
C THR A 37 6.19 -3.16 -15.82
N VAL A 38 5.73 -2.88 -17.05
CA VAL A 38 5.77 -3.82 -18.18
C VAL A 38 7.20 -4.28 -18.51
N LEU A 39 8.17 -3.37 -18.43
CA LEU A 39 9.59 -3.67 -18.67
C LEU A 39 10.26 -4.43 -17.52
N LYS A 40 9.64 -4.45 -16.35
CA LYS A 40 10.12 -5.08 -15.12
C LYS A 40 9.06 -6.01 -14.54
N THR A 41 8.19 -6.60 -15.38
CA THR A 41 7.10 -7.45 -14.91
C THR A 41 7.73 -8.63 -14.19
N PRO A 42 7.56 -8.74 -12.86
CA PRO A 42 8.23 -9.79 -12.11
C PRO A 42 7.67 -11.15 -12.52
N THR A 43 8.51 -12.18 -12.47
CA THR A 43 8.02 -13.55 -12.52
C THR A 43 7.28 -13.89 -11.22
N TYR A 44 6.56 -15.02 -11.21
CA TYR A 44 5.88 -15.50 -10.00
C TYR A 44 6.87 -15.76 -8.86
N GLU A 45 8.07 -16.20 -9.20
CA GLU A 45 9.17 -16.42 -8.26
C GLU A 45 9.76 -15.12 -7.71
N GLU A 46 9.75 -14.05 -8.52
CA GLU A 46 10.28 -12.72 -8.14
C GLU A 46 9.29 -11.91 -7.29
N ALA A 47 7.98 -12.04 -7.55
CA ALA A 47 6.93 -11.34 -6.80
C ALA A 47 5.80 -12.29 -6.36
N PRO A 48 6.12 -13.32 -5.55
CA PRO A 48 5.13 -14.32 -5.16
C PRO A 48 3.93 -13.69 -4.47
N PRO A 49 2.77 -14.37 -4.46
CA PRO A 49 1.62 -13.93 -3.71
C PRO A 49 1.96 -13.68 -2.25
N VAL A 50 1.24 -12.73 -1.65
CA VAL A 50 1.47 -12.34 -0.26
C VAL A 50 1.30 -13.56 0.65
N ASP A 51 2.37 -13.91 1.36
CA ASP A 51 2.40 -14.88 2.44
C ASP A 51 2.52 -14.13 3.78
N VAL A 52 1.37 -13.76 4.33
CA VAL A 52 1.27 -12.97 5.57
C VAL A 52 1.89 -13.66 6.79
N ALA A 53 2.13 -14.97 6.72
CA ALA A 53 2.72 -15.72 7.82
C ALA A 53 4.24 -15.50 7.94
N LYS A 54 4.90 -15.03 6.88
CA LYS A 54 6.37 -15.00 6.82
C LYS A 54 6.96 -13.60 6.86
N VAL A 55 6.41 -12.65 6.10
CA VAL A 55 7.00 -11.32 5.95
C VAL A 55 5.92 -10.29 5.63
N VAL A 56 6.00 -9.10 6.25
CA VAL A 56 5.21 -7.93 5.82
C VAL A 56 5.63 -7.59 4.39
N PRO A 57 4.78 -7.77 3.38
CA PRO A 57 5.18 -7.59 2.00
C PRO A 57 5.55 -6.12 1.75
N ASN A 58 6.50 -5.88 0.86
CA ASN A 58 6.64 -4.53 0.33
C ASN A 58 5.38 -4.20 -0.49
N PHE A 59 4.60 -3.25 0.04
CA PHE A 59 3.34 -2.79 -0.52
C PHE A 59 3.51 -1.76 -1.64
N SER A 60 4.72 -1.30 -1.97
CA SER A 60 4.93 -0.32 -3.05
C SER A 60 5.02 -0.94 -4.45
N GLU A 61 5.05 -2.27 -4.54
CA GLU A 61 5.23 -3.00 -5.79
C GLU A 61 4.07 -3.96 -6.06
N PRO A 62 3.67 -4.12 -7.34
CA PRO A 62 2.66 -5.11 -7.71
C PRO A 62 3.10 -6.51 -7.31
N ARG A 63 2.17 -7.29 -6.76
CA ARG A 63 2.36 -8.70 -6.41
C ARG A 63 1.41 -9.58 -7.20
N TYR A 64 1.75 -10.86 -7.33
CA TYR A 64 0.76 -11.83 -7.79
C TYR A 64 -0.40 -11.89 -6.80
N LEU A 65 -1.62 -11.82 -7.34
CA LEU A 65 -2.84 -11.79 -6.58
C LEU A 65 -3.04 -13.14 -5.90
N SER A 66 -3.26 -13.10 -4.59
CA SER A 66 -3.70 -14.26 -3.84
C SER A 66 -5.22 -14.26 -3.78
N LEU A 67 -5.85 -15.42 -3.95
CA LEU A 67 -7.29 -15.57 -3.72
C LEU A 67 -7.69 -15.20 -2.29
N ARG A 68 -6.74 -15.26 -1.35
CA ARG A 68 -6.92 -14.87 0.06
C ARG A 68 -6.81 -13.37 0.29
N TYR A 69 -6.21 -12.64 -0.64
CA TYR A 69 -5.95 -11.19 -0.51
C TYR A 69 -6.30 -10.43 -1.81
N PRO A 70 -7.53 -10.55 -2.32
CA PRO A 70 -7.93 -9.93 -3.59
C PRO A 70 -7.84 -8.40 -3.55
N TYR A 71 -8.02 -7.81 -2.37
CA TYR A 71 -7.93 -6.36 -2.15
C TYR A 71 -6.52 -5.80 -2.31
N MET A 72 -5.46 -6.61 -2.40
CA MET A 72 -4.09 -6.10 -2.54
C MET A 72 -3.88 -5.25 -3.80
N ALA A 73 -4.70 -5.44 -4.83
CA ALA A 73 -4.70 -4.59 -6.02
C ALA A 73 -5.06 -3.12 -5.72
N PHE A 74 -5.81 -2.89 -4.64
CA PHE A 74 -6.34 -1.59 -4.22
C PHE A 74 -5.42 -0.85 -3.24
N VAL A 75 -4.20 -1.35 -2.99
CA VAL A 75 -3.25 -0.65 -2.13
C VAL A 75 -2.86 0.69 -2.77
N PRO A 76 -2.98 1.82 -2.05
CA PRO A 76 -2.48 3.11 -2.53
C PRO A 76 -0.98 3.04 -2.80
N LYS A 77 -0.55 3.55 -3.96
CA LYS A 77 0.88 3.60 -4.30
C LYS A 77 1.64 4.59 -3.43
N PHE A 78 0.97 5.67 -3.02
CA PHE A 78 1.51 6.66 -2.11
C PHE A 78 0.84 6.52 -0.75
N PHE A 79 1.65 6.59 0.32
CA PHE A 79 1.17 6.49 1.69
C PHE A 79 0.18 7.62 2.01
N PRO A 80 -1.02 7.31 2.51
CA PRO A 80 -2.09 8.30 2.68
C PRO A 80 -2.07 8.99 4.05
N TRP A 81 -1.00 8.83 4.84
CA TRP A 81 -0.95 9.29 6.24
C TRP A 81 -1.15 10.81 6.42
N ARG A 82 -1.02 11.58 5.33
CA ARG A 82 -1.26 13.03 5.31
C ARG A 82 -2.73 13.42 5.24
N ASP A 83 -3.63 12.49 4.91
CA ASP A 83 -5.06 12.75 4.94
C ASP A 83 -5.50 12.97 6.39
N GLU A 84 -6.43 13.90 6.65
CA GLU A 84 -6.82 14.29 8.02
C GLU A 84 -7.29 13.09 8.85
N LEU A 85 -7.99 12.13 8.22
CA LEU A 85 -8.43 10.89 8.87
C LEU A 85 -7.27 10.00 9.33
N PHE A 86 -6.16 10.00 8.59
CA PHE A 86 -5.01 9.12 8.81
C PHE A 86 -3.84 9.82 9.49
N LYS A 87 -4.00 11.08 9.86
CA LYS A 87 -3.03 11.86 10.62
C LYS A 87 -2.53 11.18 11.90
N PRO A 88 -3.33 10.40 12.66
CA PRO A 88 -2.81 9.61 13.78
C PRO A 88 -1.72 8.59 13.38
N LEU A 89 -1.61 8.23 12.10
CA LEU A 89 -0.60 7.32 11.57
C LEU A 89 0.63 8.08 11.04
N ASP A 90 0.65 9.41 11.00
CA ASP A 90 1.71 10.23 10.35
C ASP A 90 3.01 10.37 11.18
N TYR A 91 3.48 9.25 11.71
CA TYR A 91 4.78 9.14 12.38
C TYR A 91 5.81 8.52 11.45
N SER A 92 7.04 9.04 11.43
CA SER A 92 8.17 8.31 10.87
C SER A 92 8.64 7.24 11.86
N PHE A 93 9.38 6.23 11.40
CA PHE A 93 9.95 5.19 12.26
C PHE A 93 10.68 5.76 13.51
N PRO A 94 11.64 6.71 13.37
CA PRO A 94 12.35 7.26 14.52
C PRO A 94 11.47 8.15 15.42
N ASN A 95 10.36 8.69 14.89
CA ASN A 95 9.47 9.59 15.63
C ASN A 95 8.22 8.89 16.17
N LEU A 96 8.13 7.56 16.09
CA LEU A 96 7.06 6.83 16.77
C LEU A 96 7.13 7.13 18.28
N PRO A 97 5.99 7.48 18.91
CA PRO A 97 5.95 7.85 20.32
C PRO A 97 5.99 6.58 21.17
N ILE A 98 7.20 6.07 21.42
CA ILE A 98 7.43 4.93 22.32
C ILE A 98 7.75 5.48 23.71
N GLU A 99 7.13 4.90 24.73
CA GLU A 99 7.34 5.25 26.14
C GLU A 99 7.65 4.00 26.97
N GLU A 100 8.27 4.21 28.13
CA GLU A 100 8.37 3.17 29.16
C GLU A 100 6.99 2.97 29.81
N ASP A 101 6.62 1.73 30.09
CA ASP A 101 5.33 1.39 30.67
C ASP A 101 5.30 1.74 32.16
N ASP A 102 4.39 2.63 32.56
CA ASP A 102 4.24 3.08 33.95
C ASP A 102 3.90 1.94 34.94
N GLU A 103 3.25 0.87 34.46
CA GLU A 103 2.83 -0.27 35.28
C GLU A 103 3.91 -1.35 35.36
N ILE A 104 4.74 -1.49 34.32
CA ILE A 104 5.78 -2.52 34.22
C ILE A 104 7.14 -1.87 33.90
N PRO A 105 7.89 -1.44 34.94
CA PRO A 105 9.21 -0.81 34.77
C PRO A 105 10.16 -1.64 33.91
N GLY A 106 10.92 -0.97 33.04
CA GLY A 106 11.83 -1.59 32.08
C GLY A 106 11.15 -2.21 30.86
N ARG A 107 9.84 -2.03 30.69
CA ARG A 107 9.13 -2.39 29.46
C ARG A 107 8.76 -1.15 28.66
N PHE A 108 8.68 -1.28 27.34
CA PHE A 108 8.39 -0.19 26.42
C PHE A 108 7.15 -0.52 25.60
N ARG A 109 6.34 0.49 25.29
CA ARG A 109 5.13 0.36 24.47
C ARG A 109 4.91 1.60 23.60
N LEU A 110 4.00 1.50 22.63
CA LEU A 110 3.47 2.69 21.98
C LEU A 110 2.67 3.51 22.99
N ARG A 111 2.85 4.84 22.99
CA ARG A 111 2.15 5.76 23.89
C ARG A 111 0.64 5.49 23.86
N SER A 112 0.03 5.39 25.04
CA SER A 112 -1.34 4.89 25.18
C SER A 112 -2.38 5.68 24.37
N ASP A 113 -2.28 7.01 24.35
CA ASP A 113 -3.17 7.87 23.55
C ASP A 113 -3.07 7.54 22.05
N VAL A 114 -1.87 7.32 21.53
CA VAL A 114 -1.63 7.00 20.11
C VAL A 114 -2.16 5.61 19.80
N ALA A 115 -1.90 4.66 20.68
CA ALA A 115 -2.37 3.29 20.57
C ALA A 115 -3.92 3.22 20.57
N GLU A 116 -4.58 3.98 21.45
CA GLU A 116 -6.05 4.10 21.48
C GLU A 116 -6.61 4.68 20.17
N HIS A 117 -5.99 5.73 19.62
CA HIS A 117 -6.39 6.30 18.33
C HIS A 117 -6.23 5.28 17.19
N TRP A 118 -5.13 4.53 17.16
CA TRP A 118 -4.90 3.49 16.15
C TRP A 118 -5.94 2.37 16.27
N LEU A 119 -6.23 1.91 17.48
CA LEU A 119 -7.24 0.88 17.72
C LEU A 119 -8.64 1.34 17.30
N SER A 120 -9.00 2.59 17.60
CA SER A 120 -10.28 3.19 17.22
C SER A 120 -10.41 3.31 15.70
N LEU A 121 -9.36 3.80 15.03
CA LEU A 121 -9.30 3.93 13.58
C LEU A 121 -9.38 2.56 12.89
N GLU A 122 -8.58 1.58 13.34
CA GLU A 122 -8.58 0.22 12.81
C GLU A 122 -9.96 -0.43 12.95
N SER A 123 -10.57 -0.34 14.14
CA SER A 123 -11.92 -0.87 14.41
C SER A 123 -12.97 -0.23 13.50
N SER A 124 -12.91 1.10 13.33
CA SER A 124 -13.87 1.83 12.48
C SER A 124 -13.74 1.45 11.01
N LEU A 125 -12.52 1.34 10.49
CA LEU A 125 -12.26 0.91 9.11
C LEU A 125 -12.71 -0.54 8.88
N ARG A 126 -12.42 -1.45 9.82
CA ARG A 126 -12.85 -2.85 9.75
C ARG A 126 -14.37 -2.97 9.74
N LEU A 127 -15.05 -2.22 10.60
CA LEU A 127 -16.50 -2.23 10.66
C LEU A 127 -17.12 -1.78 9.33
N VAL A 128 -16.64 -0.67 8.77
CA VAL A 128 -17.12 -0.16 7.47
C VAL A 128 -16.85 -1.15 6.36
N GLY A 129 -15.62 -1.64 6.24
CA GLY A 129 -15.27 -2.62 5.21
C GLY A 129 -16.08 -3.91 5.32
N HIS A 130 -16.27 -4.43 6.54
CA HIS A 130 -17.06 -5.64 6.79
C HIS A 130 -18.53 -5.44 6.40
N LYS A 131 -19.16 -4.34 6.83
CA LYS A 131 -20.55 -4.03 6.46
C LYS A 131 -20.70 -3.93 4.93
N LEU A 132 -19.85 -3.15 4.27
CA LEU A 132 -19.89 -2.99 2.81
C LEU A 132 -19.70 -4.32 2.07
N MET A 133 -18.77 -5.16 2.53
CA MET A 133 -18.57 -6.50 1.95
C MET A 133 -19.76 -7.41 2.20
N HIS A 134 -20.34 -7.43 3.40
CA HIS A 134 -21.51 -8.25 3.70
C HIS A 134 -22.74 -7.82 2.89
N MET A 135 -22.91 -6.52 2.65
CA MET A 135 -23.91 -6.03 1.72
C MET A 135 -23.66 -6.61 0.32
N SER A 136 -22.40 -6.69 -0.13
CA SER A 136 -22.03 -7.29 -1.42
C SER A 136 -22.17 -8.82 -1.52
N GLU A 137 -22.02 -9.55 -0.41
CA GLU A 137 -22.17 -11.02 -0.35
C GLU A 137 -23.57 -11.47 -0.79
N SER A 138 -24.56 -10.60 -0.60
CA SER A 138 -25.94 -10.84 -1.01
C SER A 138 -26.12 -10.82 -2.54
N PHE A 139 -25.11 -10.38 -3.29
CA PHE A 139 -25.26 -10.09 -4.72
C PHE A 139 -24.40 -10.98 -5.63
N LYS A 140 -23.08 -10.77 -5.71
CA LYS A 140 -22.25 -11.33 -6.80
C LYS A 140 -21.05 -12.18 -6.35
N TYR A 141 -20.49 -11.93 -5.17
CA TYR A 141 -19.24 -12.58 -4.73
C TYR A 141 -19.33 -13.15 -3.31
N PRO A 142 -20.14 -14.19 -3.10
CA PRO A 142 -20.40 -14.71 -1.76
C PRO A 142 -19.15 -15.27 -1.07
N ARG A 143 -18.15 -15.78 -1.80
CA ARG A 143 -16.92 -16.31 -1.17
C ARG A 143 -15.89 -15.22 -0.93
N LEU A 144 -15.90 -14.13 -1.69
CA LEU A 144 -14.97 -13.02 -1.47
C LEU A 144 -15.16 -12.38 -0.09
N GLY A 145 -16.38 -12.25 0.43
CA GLY A 145 -16.56 -11.62 1.74
C GLY A 145 -15.89 -12.39 2.90
N TRP A 146 -15.96 -13.73 2.88
CA TRP A 146 -15.23 -14.58 3.83
C TRP A 146 -13.71 -14.63 3.53
N LEU A 147 -13.32 -14.84 2.27
CA LEU A 147 -11.91 -15.01 1.87
C LEU A 147 -11.10 -13.72 1.98
N ALA A 148 -11.71 -12.56 1.73
CA ALA A 148 -11.05 -11.27 1.69
C ALA A 148 -10.97 -10.59 3.06
N SER A 149 -11.32 -11.28 4.13
CA SER A 149 -11.39 -10.63 5.43
C SER A 149 -10.00 -10.20 5.91
N PRO A 150 -9.78 -8.92 6.28
CA PRO A 150 -8.47 -8.39 6.68
C PRO A 150 -8.04 -8.87 8.07
N TRP A 151 -8.71 -9.87 8.65
CA TRP A 151 -8.38 -10.46 9.95
C TRP A 151 -7.12 -11.34 9.89
N LEU A 152 -6.46 -11.48 8.75
CA LEU A 152 -5.47 -12.54 8.55
C LEU A 152 -4.01 -12.11 8.71
N PHE A 153 -3.72 -10.83 8.93
CA PHE A 153 -2.35 -10.43 9.22
C PHE A 153 -1.95 -10.89 10.63
N ALA A 154 -0.84 -11.60 10.72
CA ALA A 154 -0.17 -11.87 11.99
C ALA A 154 0.25 -10.54 12.64
N ASP A 155 0.42 -10.52 13.96
CA ASP A 155 0.86 -9.35 14.72
C ASP A 155 -0.13 -8.17 14.80
N ARG A 156 -1.43 -8.43 14.58
CA ARG A 156 -2.50 -7.46 14.89
C ARG A 156 -2.43 -7.04 16.35
N PHE A 157 -2.65 -5.75 16.58
CA PHE A 157 -2.63 -5.15 17.91
C PHE A 157 -1.34 -5.38 18.70
N THR A 158 -0.23 -5.78 18.06
CA THR A 158 1.05 -5.90 18.78
C THR A 158 1.57 -4.55 19.25
N PHE A 159 1.09 -3.45 18.66
CA PHE A 159 1.31 -2.09 19.17
C PHE A 159 0.66 -1.83 20.55
N LEU A 160 -0.28 -2.65 21.01
CA LEU A 160 -0.85 -2.61 22.37
C LEU A 160 -0.02 -3.39 23.39
N ARG A 161 1.00 -4.13 22.95
CA ARG A 161 1.84 -4.96 23.84
C ARG A 161 3.02 -4.15 24.37
N THR A 162 3.55 -4.62 25.49
CA THR A 162 4.80 -4.14 26.08
C THR A 162 5.98 -5.01 25.64
N PHE A 163 7.15 -4.41 25.44
CA PHE A 163 8.36 -5.06 24.93
C PHE A 163 9.55 -4.80 25.87
N PRO A 164 10.57 -5.67 25.90
CA PRO A 164 11.73 -5.49 26.78
C PRO A 164 12.66 -4.34 26.37
N THR A 165 12.55 -3.84 25.14
CA THR A 165 13.36 -2.72 24.64
C THR A 165 12.54 -1.77 23.79
N GLU A 166 12.92 -0.49 23.80
CA GLU A 166 12.30 0.55 22.98
C GLU A 166 12.34 0.19 21.48
N ALA A 167 13.48 -0.33 21.02
CA ALA A 167 13.66 -0.75 19.62
C ALA A 167 12.64 -1.81 19.20
N LEU A 168 12.38 -2.83 20.05
CA LEU A 168 11.39 -3.85 19.76
C LEU A 168 9.96 -3.29 19.74
N ALA A 169 9.61 -2.42 20.68
CA ALA A 169 8.32 -1.73 20.69
C ALA A 169 8.13 -0.89 19.42
N ARG A 170 9.16 -0.14 19.01
CA ARG A 170 9.18 0.68 17.80
C ARG A 170 8.99 -0.16 16.54
N SER A 171 9.73 -1.26 16.39
CA SER A 171 9.61 -2.17 15.24
C SER A 171 8.26 -2.90 15.21
N ALA A 172 7.67 -3.23 16.37
CA ALA A 172 6.31 -3.78 16.43
C ALA A 172 5.25 -2.74 16.00
N ALA A 173 5.29 -1.54 16.58
CA ALA A 173 4.38 -0.45 16.22
C ALA A 173 4.49 -0.08 14.73
N TRP A 174 5.70 -0.04 14.17
CA TRP A 174 5.90 0.24 12.74
C TRP A 174 5.27 -0.83 11.84
N ARG A 175 5.42 -2.11 12.17
CA ARG A 175 4.76 -3.20 11.42
C ARG A 175 3.25 -3.08 11.48
N CYS A 176 2.68 -2.75 12.65
CA CYS A 176 1.25 -2.48 12.78
C CYS A 176 0.79 -1.28 11.94
N LYS A 177 1.57 -0.20 11.90
CA LYS A 177 1.28 0.94 11.02
C LYS A 177 1.18 0.51 9.55
N LEU A 178 2.13 -0.31 9.08
CA LEU A 178 2.11 -0.81 7.71
C LEU A 178 0.91 -1.71 7.42
N ASN A 179 0.39 -2.43 8.42
CA ASN A 179 -0.83 -3.23 8.30
C ASN A 179 -2.10 -2.39 8.07
N PHE A 180 -2.08 -1.06 8.22
CA PHE A 180 -3.17 -0.21 7.76
C PHE A 180 -3.28 -0.20 6.24
N LEU A 181 -2.20 -0.34 5.47
CA LEU A 181 -2.27 -0.33 4.00
C LEU A 181 -3.20 -1.43 3.42
N PRO A 182 -3.05 -2.72 3.77
CA PRO A 182 -3.98 -3.75 3.32
C PRO A 182 -5.40 -3.53 3.85
N LEU A 183 -5.57 -2.96 5.04
CA LEU A 183 -6.90 -2.59 5.55
C LEU A 183 -7.54 -1.49 4.70
N LEU A 184 -6.80 -0.44 4.35
CA LEU A 184 -7.28 0.62 3.46
C LEU A 184 -7.61 0.07 2.07
N ALA A 185 -6.80 -0.86 1.57
CA ALA A 185 -7.05 -1.55 0.32
C ALA A 185 -8.33 -2.40 0.37
N TYR A 186 -8.56 -3.10 1.48
CA TYR A 186 -9.80 -3.84 1.73
C TYR A 186 -11.04 -2.93 1.75
N VAL A 187 -10.99 -1.82 2.49
CA VAL A 187 -12.09 -0.85 2.54
C VAL A 187 -12.31 -0.21 1.16
N SER A 188 -11.23 0.08 0.42
CA SER A 188 -11.33 0.58 -0.96
C SER A 188 -12.02 -0.44 -1.87
N MET A 189 -11.62 -1.71 -1.82
CA MET A 189 -12.29 -2.76 -2.59
C MET A 189 -13.78 -2.86 -2.21
N ALA A 190 -14.11 -2.78 -0.92
CA ALA A 190 -15.48 -2.86 -0.44
C ALA A 190 -16.35 -1.71 -0.97
N PHE A 191 -15.83 -0.47 -0.97
CA PHE A 191 -16.50 0.66 -1.62
C PHE A 191 -16.64 0.46 -3.12
N TRP A 192 -15.59 -0.02 -3.77
CA TRP A 192 -15.63 -0.27 -5.21
C TRP A 192 -16.71 -1.29 -5.58
N ILE A 193 -16.85 -2.37 -4.81
CA ILE A 193 -17.90 -3.37 -5.03
C ILE A 193 -19.28 -2.76 -4.77
N ALA A 194 -19.46 -2.06 -3.65
CA ALA A 194 -20.74 -1.44 -3.29
C ALA A 194 -21.21 -0.40 -4.33
N GLU A 195 -20.30 0.44 -4.84
CA GLU A 195 -20.59 1.45 -5.85
C GLU A 195 -20.62 0.87 -7.28
N GLY A 196 -19.75 -0.09 -7.58
CA GLY A 196 -19.63 -0.73 -8.89
C GLY A 196 -20.85 -1.61 -9.19
N TYR A 197 -21.45 -2.21 -8.17
CA TYR A 197 -22.73 -2.90 -8.30
C TYR A 197 -23.82 -2.00 -8.91
N ASP A 198 -23.90 -0.73 -8.46
CA ASP A 198 -24.87 0.24 -8.99
C ASP A 198 -24.64 0.57 -10.48
N LEU A 199 -23.44 0.35 -11.00
CA LEU A 199 -23.10 0.60 -12.41
C LEU A 199 -23.33 -0.61 -13.29
N ILE A 200 -23.10 -1.81 -12.77
CA ILE A 200 -23.19 -3.06 -13.54
C ILE A 200 -24.61 -3.64 -13.52
N CYS A 201 -25.35 -3.48 -12.42
CA CYS A 201 -26.65 -4.15 -12.18
C CYS A 201 -27.87 -3.24 -12.35
N ALA A 202 -27.71 -2.04 -12.93
CA ALA A 202 -28.69 -0.95 -12.94
C ALA A 202 -30.01 -1.19 -13.72
N VAL A 203 -30.38 -2.43 -14.06
CA VAL A 203 -31.51 -2.67 -14.97
C VAL A 203 -32.84 -2.81 -14.22
N GLU A 204 -32.91 -3.39 -13.01
CA GLU A 204 -34.23 -3.68 -12.39
C GLU A 204 -34.32 -3.57 -10.85
N GLU A 205 -33.23 -3.58 -10.08
CA GLU A 205 -33.29 -3.55 -8.61
C GLU A 205 -33.01 -2.16 -8.01
N PRO A 206 -33.69 -1.77 -6.92
CA PRO A 206 -33.43 -0.51 -6.24
C PRO A 206 -32.00 -0.47 -5.71
N ARG A 207 -31.29 0.62 -6.01
CA ARG A 207 -29.92 0.84 -5.52
C ARG A 207 -29.88 0.76 -4.00
N VAL A 208 -28.94 -0.02 -3.50
CA VAL A 208 -28.69 -0.09 -2.06
C VAL A 208 -27.94 1.16 -1.65
N ASP A 209 -28.58 2.01 -0.83
CA ASP A 209 -27.91 3.16 -0.24
C ASP A 209 -26.94 2.67 0.86
N TRP A 210 -25.72 2.32 0.44
CA TRP A 210 -24.67 1.87 1.35
C TRP A 210 -24.42 2.86 2.49
N ARG A 211 -24.64 4.15 2.25
CA ARG A 211 -24.41 5.17 3.28
C ARG A 211 -25.51 5.10 4.33
N ALA A 212 -26.77 4.99 3.92
CA ALA A 212 -27.89 4.78 4.84
C ALA A 212 -27.69 3.52 5.68
N GLU A 213 -27.25 2.41 5.06
CA GLU A 213 -26.99 1.14 5.75
C GLU A 213 -25.81 1.22 6.75
N LEU A 214 -24.75 1.97 6.42
CA LEU A 214 -23.65 2.22 7.35
C LEU A 214 -24.07 3.10 8.54
N LEU A 215 -24.98 4.05 8.31
CA LEU A 215 -25.55 4.93 9.35
C LEU A 215 -26.62 4.23 10.19
N ALA A 216 -27.23 3.16 9.66
CA ALA A 216 -28.25 2.37 10.34
C ALA A 216 -27.67 1.19 11.13
N GLY A 217 -28.49 0.67 12.05
CA GLY A 217 -28.24 -0.56 12.79
C GLY A 217 -27.38 -0.42 14.05
N GLU A 218 -27.09 -1.55 14.67
CA GLU A 218 -26.39 -1.69 15.96
C GLU A 218 -24.95 -1.15 15.93
N PHE A 219 -24.35 -1.11 14.74
CA PHE A 219 -22.99 -0.61 14.52
C PHE A 219 -23.00 0.58 13.57
N ALA A 220 -23.77 1.62 13.92
CA ALA A 220 -23.88 2.85 13.14
C ALA A 220 -22.52 3.57 13.07
N ALA A 221 -21.96 3.71 11.88
CA ALA A 221 -20.78 4.53 11.65
C ALA A 221 -21.14 6.00 11.88
N LYS A 222 -20.21 6.76 12.46
CA LYS A 222 -20.43 8.21 12.67
C LYS A 222 -20.48 8.93 11.31
N PRO A 223 -21.47 9.80 11.03
CA PRO A 223 -21.56 10.52 9.75
C PRO A 223 -20.26 11.25 9.38
N ALA A 224 -19.66 11.94 10.34
CA ALA A 224 -18.40 12.67 10.15
C ALA A 224 -17.22 11.76 9.77
N PHE A 225 -17.17 10.53 10.31
CA PHE A 225 -16.16 9.55 9.93
C PHE A 225 -16.32 9.13 8.46
N LEU A 226 -17.56 8.89 8.02
CA LEU A 226 -17.84 8.53 6.62
C LEU A 226 -17.54 9.67 5.65
N ASP A 227 -17.76 10.92 6.05
CA ASP A 227 -17.41 12.10 5.26
C ASP A 227 -15.90 12.24 5.10
N LEU A 228 -15.15 12.11 6.20
CA LEU A 228 -13.69 12.09 6.16
C LEU A 228 -13.17 10.93 5.31
N LEU A 229 -13.67 9.72 5.52
CA LEU A 229 -13.27 8.52 4.77
C LEU A 229 -13.51 8.70 3.27
N SER A 230 -14.62 9.34 2.89
CA SER A 230 -14.96 9.64 1.50
C SER A 230 -14.04 10.66 0.85
N ALA A 231 -13.44 11.56 1.63
CA ALA A 231 -12.47 12.53 1.14
C ALA A 231 -11.03 11.95 1.04
N THR A 232 -10.79 10.75 1.57
CA THR A 232 -9.46 10.14 1.57
C THR A 232 -9.15 9.37 0.28
N VAL A 233 -7.93 8.85 0.21
CA VAL A 233 -7.52 7.91 -0.83
C VAL A 233 -8.48 6.74 -1.02
N VAL A 234 -9.18 6.27 0.03
CA VAL A 234 -9.97 5.03 0.02
C VAL A 234 -11.10 5.04 -1.02
N ARG A 235 -11.77 6.19 -1.21
CA ARG A 235 -12.80 6.38 -2.25
C ARG A 235 -12.33 7.22 -3.44
N ASN A 236 -11.07 7.68 -3.43
CA ASN A 236 -10.52 8.41 -4.56
C ASN A 236 -10.03 7.44 -5.65
N TRP A 237 -10.90 7.12 -6.60
CA TRP A 237 -10.57 6.27 -7.74
C TRP A 237 -9.55 6.88 -8.70
N THR A 238 -9.23 8.17 -8.60
CA THR A 238 -8.18 8.79 -9.43
C THR A 238 -6.77 8.59 -8.87
N ALA A 239 -6.66 8.22 -7.59
CA ALA A 239 -5.38 8.03 -6.94
C ALA A 239 -4.68 6.77 -7.47
N GLU A 240 -3.36 6.87 -7.70
CA GLU A 240 -2.58 5.72 -8.17
C GLU A 240 -2.62 4.58 -7.15
N ARG A 241 -2.82 3.38 -7.69
CA ARG A 241 -2.79 2.12 -6.95
C ARG A 241 -1.61 1.28 -7.41
N VAL A 242 -1.15 0.44 -6.51
CA VAL A 242 -0.06 -0.50 -6.77
C VAL A 242 -0.46 -1.49 -7.86
N GLY A 243 -1.72 -1.91 -7.85
CA GLY A 243 -2.23 -2.89 -8.80
C GLY A 243 -1.80 -4.32 -8.45
N CYS A 244 -2.01 -5.25 -9.37
CA CYS A 244 -1.61 -6.64 -9.16
C CYS A 244 -1.25 -7.37 -10.45
N LEU A 245 -0.54 -8.47 -10.30
CA LEU A 245 -0.40 -9.49 -11.34
C LEU A 245 -1.40 -10.61 -11.05
N TYR A 246 -2.00 -11.20 -12.07
CA TYR A 246 -2.86 -12.36 -11.93
C TYR A 246 -2.37 -13.46 -12.85
N GLN A 247 -2.21 -14.68 -12.34
CA GLN A 247 -1.83 -15.82 -13.16
C GLN A 247 -3.07 -16.64 -13.46
N ILE A 248 -3.37 -16.81 -14.75
CA ILE A 248 -4.41 -17.73 -15.18
C ILE A 248 -4.02 -19.15 -14.72
N GLY A 249 -5.03 -19.89 -14.23
CA GLY A 249 -4.83 -21.18 -13.58
C GLY A 249 -4.04 -22.19 -14.40
N GLY A 250 -3.45 -23.17 -13.69
CA GLY A 250 -2.70 -24.27 -14.29
C GLY A 250 -3.56 -25.19 -15.16
N PRO A 251 -2.95 -26.21 -15.79
CA PRO A 251 -3.68 -27.15 -16.65
C PRO A 251 -4.87 -27.78 -15.90
N PRO A 252 -5.98 -28.03 -16.61
CA PRO A 252 -7.19 -28.58 -15.99
C PRO A 252 -6.88 -29.88 -15.22
N GLY A 253 -7.27 -29.92 -13.94
CA GLY A 253 -7.15 -31.08 -13.08
C GLY A 253 -6.22 -30.93 -11.87
N SER A 254 -5.45 -29.85 -11.75
CA SER A 254 -4.57 -29.61 -10.60
C SER A 254 -5.24 -28.93 -9.39
N GLU A 255 -6.44 -28.39 -9.57
CA GLU A 255 -7.13 -27.56 -8.56
C GLU A 255 -8.34 -28.29 -7.97
N SER A 256 -8.57 -28.11 -6.67
CA SER A 256 -9.79 -28.53 -6.02
C SER A 256 -11.01 -27.74 -6.54
N SER A 257 -12.21 -28.29 -6.36
CA SER A 257 -13.47 -27.59 -6.73
C SER A 257 -13.60 -26.24 -6.02
N GLU A 258 -13.18 -26.16 -4.76
CA GLU A 258 -13.22 -24.94 -3.97
C GLU A 258 -12.23 -23.89 -4.49
N GLN A 259 -11.00 -24.29 -4.80
CA GLN A 259 -9.99 -23.42 -5.42
C GLN A 259 -10.48 -22.86 -6.75
N ARG A 260 -11.09 -23.70 -7.59
CA ARG A 260 -11.63 -23.30 -8.89
C ARG A 260 -12.74 -22.26 -8.74
N ALA A 261 -13.64 -22.45 -7.78
CA ALA A 261 -14.73 -21.51 -7.57
C ALA A 261 -14.24 -20.17 -6.99
N GLY A 262 -13.31 -20.18 -6.04
CA GLY A 262 -12.66 -18.96 -5.56
C GLY A 262 -11.89 -18.23 -6.67
N ARG A 263 -11.23 -18.98 -7.55
CA ARG A 263 -10.59 -18.45 -8.76
C ARG A 263 -11.60 -17.77 -9.69
N ASN A 264 -12.72 -18.43 -10.00
CA ASN A 264 -13.75 -17.86 -10.86
C ASN A 264 -14.33 -16.54 -10.30
N GLU A 265 -14.54 -16.43 -8.98
CA GLU A 265 -14.99 -15.18 -8.36
C GLU A 265 -13.95 -14.06 -8.48
N VAL A 266 -12.66 -14.37 -8.28
CA VAL A 266 -11.58 -13.40 -8.48
C VAL A 266 -11.48 -12.99 -9.94
N GLU A 267 -11.62 -13.91 -10.88
CA GLU A 267 -11.61 -13.58 -12.30
C GLU A 267 -12.81 -12.72 -12.72
N SER A 268 -13.99 -12.98 -12.15
CA SER A 268 -15.18 -12.16 -12.34
C SER A 268 -14.93 -10.73 -11.81
N LEU A 269 -14.39 -10.61 -10.59
CA LEU A 269 -13.96 -9.32 -10.03
C LEU A 269 -12.97 -8.60 -10.94
N LEU A 270 -11.94 -9.29 -11.43
CA LEU A 270 -10.93 -8.70 -12.32
C LEU A 270 -11.54 -8.25 -13.66
N SER A 271 -12.47 -9.01 -14.22
CA SER A 271 -13.23 -8.62 -15.41
C SER A 271 -14.02 -7.34 -15.15
N ASP A 272 -14.77 -7.29 -14.06
CA ASP A 272 -15.59 -6.13 -13.71
C ASP A 272 -14.73 -4.88 -13.47
N ILE A 273 -13.56 -5.03 -12.86
CA ILE A 273 -12.56 -3.98 -12.72
C ILE A 273 -12.10 -3.43 -14.09
N ILE A 274 -11.77 -4.33 -15.02
CA ILE A 274 -11.31 -3.92 -16.37
C ILE A 274 -12.43 -3.22 -17.11
N LEU A 275 -13.65 -3.76 -17.07
CA LEU A 275 -14.82 -3.24 -17.78
C LEU A 275 -15.29 -1.92 -17.22
N ALA A 276 -15.24 -1.77 -15.89
CA ALA A 276 -15.51 -0.49 -15.28
C ALA A 276 -14.51 0.53 -15.83
N GLY A 277 -13.24 0.16 -16.01
CA GLY A 277 -12.20 1.05 -16.48
C GLY A 277 -11.52 1.77 -15.32
N CYS A 278 -11.40 1.10 -14.18
CA CYS A 278 -10.76 1.66 -13.01
C CYS A 278 -9.26 1.85 -13.25
N PRO A 279 -8.68 2.99 -12.84
CA PRO A 279 -7.32 3.33 -13.22
C PRO A 279 -6.27 2.70 -12.30
N PHE A 280 -6.42 1.42 -11.98
CA PHE A 280 -5.40 0.67 -11.26
C PHE A 280 -4.74 -0.40 -12.13
N PRO A 281 -3.40 -0.54 -12.05
CA PRO A 281 -2.67 -1.47 -12.91
C PRO A 281 -3.08 -2.93 -12.68
N LEU A 282 -3.41 -3.65 -13.75
CA LEU A 282 -3.68 -5.08 -13.71
C LEU A 282 -2.89 -5.78 -14.81
N TYR A 283 -2.18 -6.85 -14.44
CA TYR A 283 -1.35 -7.63 -15.35
C TYR A 283 -1.77 -9.11 -15.32
N ILE A 284 -2.51 -9.58 -16.32
CA ILE A 284 -2.93 -10.99 -16.43
C ILE A 284 -1.87 -11.76 -17.20
N SER A 285 -1.25 -12.76 -16.57
CA SER A 285 -0.28 -13.67 -17.16
C SER A 285 -0.98 -14.88 -17.78
N TRP A 286 -0.79 -15.07 -19.08
CA TRP A 286 -1.32 -16.21 -19.86
C TRP A 286 -0.33 -17.37 -19.99
N GLY A 287 0.86 -17.24 -19.40
CA GLY A 287 1.91 -18.26 -19.42
C GLY A 287 2.96 -18.06 -20.52
N SER A 288 3.74 -19.11 -20.78
CA SER A 288 4.86 -19.09 -21.72
C SER A 288 4.42 -19.35 -23.15
N LEU A 289 5.08 -18.73 -24.14
CA LEU A 289 4.86 -19.02 -25.56
C LEU A 289 5.59 -20.31 -26.01
N PRO A 290 5.01 -21.10 -26.94
CA PRO A 290 3.65 -20.95 -27.48
C PRO A 290 2.61 -21.27 -26.40
N ALA A 291 1.71 -20.31 -26.13
CA ALA A 291 0.75 -20.43 -25.05
C ALA A 291 -0.46 -21.19 -25.58
N THR A 292 -0.67 -22.40 -25.10
CA THR A 292 -1.96 -23.09 -25.27
C THR A 292 -2.89 -22.57 -24.18
N ILE A 293 -3.61 -21.48 -24.48
CA ILE A 293 -4.65 -20.96 -23.60
C ILE A 293 -5.87 -21.86 -23.82
N TYR A 294 -6.27 -22.61 -22.79
CA TYR A 294 -7.49 -23.40 -22.83
C TYR A 294 -8.66 -22.51 -22.43
N PRO A 295 -9.62 -22.18 -23.31
CA PRO A 295 -10.73 -21.30 -22.93
C PRO A 295 -11.51 -21.83 -21.72
N GLY A 296 -11.63 -23.16 -21.58
CA GLY A 296 -12.26 -23.80 -20.42
C GLY A 296 -11.49 -23.71 -19.11
N SER A 297 -10.23 -23.25 -19.11
CA SER A 297 -9.49 -22.95 -17.87
C SER A 297 -9.67 -21.50 -17.41
N VAL A 298 -10.35 -20.66 -18.20
CA VAL A 298 -10.61 -19.24 -17.94
C VAL A 298 -12.11 -19.07 -17.70
N SER A 299 -12.50 -18.29 -16.70
CA SER A 299 -13.90 -17.91 -16.50
C SER A 299 -14.46 -17.21 -17.74
N GLU A 300 -15.76 -17.38 -17.96
CA GLU A 300 -16.48 -16.75 -19.07
C GLU A 300 -16.25 -15.22 -19.11
N ASP A 301 -16.21 -14.59 -17.92
CA ASP A 301 -15.96 -13.17 -17.76
C ASP A 301 -14.60 -12.72 -18.33
N LEU A 302 -13.54 -13.51 -18.15
CA LEU A 302 -12.21 -13.20 -18.66
C LEU A 302 -11.93 -13.70 -20.08
N GLN A 303 -12.78 -14.58 -20.63
CA GLN A 303 -12.57 -15.13 -21.99
C GLN A 303 -12.48 -14.04 -23.06
N ARG A 304 -13.20 -12.92 -22.87
CA ARG A 304 -13.15 -11.76 -23.78
C ARG A 304 -11.77 -11.08 -23.85
N PHE A 305 -10.90 -11.31 -22.87
CA PHE A 305 -9.55 -10.75 -22.83
C PHE A 305 -8.48 -11.75 -23.29
N ILE A 306 -8.87 -12.95 -23.75
CA ILE A 306 -7.95 -13.92 -24.33
C ILE A 306 -7.38 -13.33 -25.64
N PRO A 307 -6.04 -13.28 -25.79
CA PRO A 307 -5.41 -12.83 -27.02
C PRO A 307 -5.89 -13.66 -28.23
N SER A 308 -6.31 -13.00 -29.30
CA SER A 308 -6.72 -13.67 -30.55
C SER A 308 -5.55 -14.46 -31.17
N GLN A 309 -5.85 -15.44 -32.04
CA GLN A 309 -4.82 -16.19 -32.75
C GLN A 309 -3.88 -15.26 -33.54
N ASP A 310 -4.42 -14.24 -34.20
CA ASP A 310 -3.63 -13.21 -34.89
C ASP A 310 -2.72 -12.40 -33.95
N ASN A 311 -3.13 -12.22 -32.67
CA ASN A 311 -2.26 -11.65 -31.66
C ASN A 311 -1.16 -12.64 -31.28
N LEU A 312 -1.48 -13.89 -31.02
CA LEU A 312 -0.51 -14.94 -30.69
C LEU A 312 0.55 -15.11 -31.80
N ASP A 313 0.12 -15.22 -33.05
CA ASP A 313 0.99 -15.36 -34.23
C ASP A 313 1.87 -14.12 -34.43
N SER A 314 1.41 -12.95 -34.01
CA SER A 314 2.24 -11.74 -34.10
C SER A 314 3.30 -11.63 -33.00
N PHE A 315 3.20 -12.39 -31.91
CA PHE A 315 4.16 -12.38 -30.82
C PHE A 315 5.39 -13.28 -31.07
N HIS A 316 5.70 -13.61 -32.34
CA HIS A 316 6.95 -14.24 -32.75
C HIS A 316 8.15 -13.28 -32.61
N THR A 317 8.46 -12.85 -31.39
CA THR A 317 9.64 -12.04 -31.11
C THR A 317 10.89 -12.90 -31.00
N PRO A 318 12.00 -12.50 -31.65
CA PRO A 318 13.33 -12.97 -31.27
C PRO A 318 13.55 -12.77 -29.76
N GLN A 319 14.17 -13.74 -29.10
CA GLN A 319 14.39 -13.76 -27.65
C GLN A 319 14.82 -12.39 -27.10
N GLY A 320 14.00 -11.83 -26.20
CA GLY A 320 14.29 -10.58 -25.48
C GLY A 320 13.63 -9.32 -26.04
N LYS A 321 12.99 -9.33 -27.21
CA LYS A 321 12.18 -8.16 -27.63
C LYS A 321 10.80 -8.21 -26.99
N MET A 322 10.34 -7.05 -26.55
CA MET A 322 8.96 -6.87 -26.10
C MET A 322 8.11 -6.44 -27.29
N CYS A 323 6.96 -7.07 -27.47
CA CYS A 323 5.94 -6.64 -28.42
C CYS A 323 4.69 -6.25 -27.66
N PHE A 324 4.03 -5.18 -28.08
CA PHE A 324 2.79 -4.68 -27.50
C PHE A 324 1.74 -4.54 -28.59
N LYS A 325 0.52 -4.99 -28.29
CA LYS A 325 -0.65 -4.76 -29.12
C LYS A 325 -1.75 -4.21 -28.24
N GLN A 326 -2.21 -3.01 -28.53
CA GLN A 326 -3.42 -2.49 -27.91
C GLN A 326 -4.58 -3.42 -28.28
N TYR A 327 -5.25 -4.01 -27.29
CA TYR A 327 -6.50 -4.68 -27.57
C TYR A 327 -7.56 -3.59 -27.64
N ALA A 328 -8.37 -3.62 -28.70
CA ALA A 328 -9.62 -2.92 -28.66
C ALA A 328 -10.40 -3.59 -27.53
N VAL A 329 -10.49 -2.94 -26.36
CA VAL A 329 -11.71 -3.10 -25.57
C VAL A 329 -12.75 -2.74 -26.61
N SER A 330 -13.49 -3.72 -27.11
CA SER A 330 -14.64 -3.41 -27.95
C SER A 330 -15.45 -2.53 -27.01
N SER A 331 -15.37 -1.21 -27.21
CA SER A 331 -16.30 -0.27 -26.62
C SER A 331 -17.61 -0.98 -26.85
N HIS A 332 -18.30 -1.35 -25.77
CA HIS A 332 -19.70 -1.72 -25.87
C HIS A 332 -20.35 -0.46 -26.43
N ILE A 333 -20.25 -0.25 -27.73
CA ILE A 333 -21.18 0.57 -28.47
C ILE A 333 -22.38 -0.33 -28.37
N ASP A 334 -23.26 -0.03 -27.42
CA ASP A 334 -24.59 -0.58 -27.48
C ASP A 334 -25.07 -0.31 -28.91
N PRO A 335 -25.32 -1.36 -29.71
CA PRO A 335 -25.55 -1.21 -31.14
C PRO A 335 -26.79 -0.35 -31.42
N GLU A 336 -27.66 -0.15 -30.42
CA GLU A 336 -28.82 0.74 -30.52
C GLU A 336 -28.51 2.21 -30.19
N SER A 337 -27.57 2.52 -29.29
CA SER A 337 -27.29 3.90 -28.85
C SER A 337 -26.09 4.55 -29.53
N GLY A 338 -25.14 3.80 -30.08
CA GLY A 338 -23.98 4.38 -30.78
C GLY A 338 -22.99 5.14 -29.86
N GLU A 339 -23.21 5.15 -28.55
CA GLU A 339 -22.36 5.84 -27.57
C GLU A 339 -21.32 4.89 -26.97
N GLU A 340 -20.07 5.37 -26.82
CA GLU A 340 -18.99 4.62 -26.18
C GLU A 340 -19.24 4.49 -24.68
N PHE A 341 -19.59 3.28 -24.21
CA PHE A 341 -20.00 2.99 -22.83
C PHE A 341 -18.85 3.00 -21.79
N CYS A 342 -17.64 3.42 -22.14
CA CYS A 342 -16.45 3.31 -21.29
C CYS A 342 -15.88 4.65 -20.82
N GLN A 343 -16.72 5.67 -20.67
CA GLN A 343 -16.40 6.72 -19.70
C GLN A 343 -17.06 6.29 -18.40
N TRP A 344 -16.28 5.90 -17.39
CA TRP A 344 -16.55 6.41 -16.04
C TRP A 344 -16.74 7.91 -16.27
N ARG A 345 -18.00 8.35 -16.43
CA ARG A 345 -18.36 9.76 -16.54
C ARG A 345 -17.58 10.41 -15.42
N GLU A 346 -16.84 11.48 -15.73
CA GLU A 346 -16.22 12.33 -14.72
C GLU A 346 -17.19 12.37 -13.54
N TYR A 347 -16.87 11.65 -12.45
CA TYR A 347 -17.80 11.53 -11.33
C TYR A 347 -18.14 12.98 -10.98
N PRO A 348 -19.43 13.36 -10.90
CA PRO A 348 -19.84 14.74 -10.67
C PRO A 348 -19.57 15.13 -9.20
N HIS A 349 -18.31 15.03 -8.79
CA HIS A 349 -17.76 15.56 -7.55
C HIS A 349 -16.98 16.86 -7.79
N LYS A 350 -16.86 17.33 -9.03
CA LYS A 350 -16.97 18.77 -9.24
C LYS A 350 -18.42 19.13 -8.91
N ARG A 351 -18.70 19.36 -7.63
CA ARG A 351 -19.80 20.26 -7.25
C ARG A 351 -19.59 21.50 -8.10
N GLU A 352 -20.47 21.76 -9.07
CA GLU A 352 -20.59 23.10 -9.58
C GLU A 352 -20.83 23.99 -8.36
N PRO A 353 -20.03 25.05 -8.15
CA PRO A 353 -20.28 25.97 -7.05
C PRO A 353 -21.67 26.57 -7.31
N SER A 354 -22.66 26.12 -6.54
CA SER A 354 -24.00 26.65 -6.58
C SER A 354 -23.94 28.15 -6.33
N ASP A 355 -24.51 28.93 -7.25
CA ASP A 355 -24.74 30.37 -7.19
C ASP A 355 -25.67 30.77 -6.03
N ILE A 356 -25.26 30.52 -4.78
CA ILE A 356 -25.81 31.20 -3.60
C ILE A 356 -24.69 32.03 -3.00
N ASP A 357 -24.66 33.23 -3.56
CA ASP A 357 -24.03 34.45 -3.09
C ASP A 357 -24.35 34.70 -1.60
N THR A 358 -23.39 34.42 -0.71
CA THR A 358 -22.81 35.33 0.32
C THR A 358 -21.87 34.51 1.22
N ALA A 359 -20.80 33.95 0.65
CA ALA A 359 -19.71 33.40 1.46
C ALA A 359 -18.81 34.54 1.95
N PRO A 360 -18.34 34.52 3.21
CA PRO A 360 -17.35 35.50 3.70
C PRO A 360 -16.10 35.46 2.81
N PRO A 361 -15.39 36.59 2.67
CA PRO A 361 -14.27 36.73 1.74
C PRO A 361 -13.30 35.56 1.92
N PRO A 362 -12.77 34.99 0.82
CA PRO A 362 -11.91 33.83 0.87
C PRO A 362 -10.76 34.16 1.82
N VAL A 363 -10.69 33.43 2.93
CA VAL A 363 -9.49 33.40 3.75
C VAL A 363 -8.43 32.87 2.81
N ALA A 364 -7.61 33.80 2.29
CA ALA A 364 -6.45 33.47 1.50
C ALA A 364 -5.60 32.55 2.37
N HIS A 365 -5.73 31.23 2.16
CA HIS A 365 -4.69 30.30 2.51
C HIS A 365 -3.50 30.70 1.64
N ARG A 366 -2.76 31.71 2.12
CA ARG A 366 -1.34 31.87 1.84
C ARG A 366 -0.75 30.54 2.29
N SER A 367 -0.65 29.60 1.36
CA SER A 367 0.37 28.58 1.38
C SER A 367 1.69 29.32 1.34
N SER A 368 2.09 29.83 2.51
CA SER A 368 3.44 30.30 2.74
C SER A 368 4.33 29.15 2.26
N PRO A 369 5.18 29.37 1.24
CA PRO A 369 6.02 28.30 0.73
C PRO A 369 6.78 27.74 1.91
N VAL A 370 6.57 26.46 2.22
CA VAL A 370 7.32 25.77 3.26
C VAL A 370 8.80 26.02 2.93
N PRO A 371 9.58 26.63 3.83
CA PRO A 371 10.98 26.91 3.55
C PRO A 371 11.66 25.59 3.21
N VAL A 372 12.03 25.43 1.93
CA VAL A 372 12.79 24.27 1.49
C VAL A 372 14.18 24.44 2.06
N ASN A 373 14.50 23.66 3.09
CA ASN A 373 15.85 23.66 3.64
C ASN A 373 16.84 23.36 2.51
N PRO A 374 17.83 24.25 2.27
CA PRO A 374 18.79 24.04 1.21
C PRO A 374 19.56 22.75 1.46
N PHE A 375 19.84 22.00 0.39
CA PHE A 375 20.55 20.73 0.47
C PHE A 375 21.94 20.93 1.13
N PRO A 376 22.27 20.18 2.21
CA PRO A 376 23.53 20.34 2.93
C PRO A 376 24.77 20.12 2.05
N PRO A 377 25.93 20.73 2.38
CA PRO A 377 27.18 20.44 1.72
C PRO A 377 27.59 18.98 1.94
N LEU A 378 28.02 18.31 0.87
CA LEU A 378 28.37 16.89 0.94
C LEU A 378 29.80 16.66 1.50
N PRO A 379 29.98 15.68 2.39
CA PRO A 379 31.30 15.28 2.88
C PRO A 379 32.23 14.85 1.76
N LYS A 380 33.53 15.11 1.93
CA LYS A 380 34.54 14.58 1.01
C LYS A 380 34.47 13.05 1.02
N HIS A 381 34.50 12.46 -0.17
CA HIS A 381 34.43 11.00 -0.39
C HIS A 381 33.09 10.32 -0.06
N SER A 382 31.98 11.06 0.10
CA SER A 382 30.65 10.44 0.24
C SER A 382 30.24 9.61 -0.98
N ALA A 383 30.72 9.98 -2.17
CA ALA A 383 30.25 9.48 -3.48
C ALA A 383 28.77 9.78 -3.79
N GLN A 384 28.09 10.51 -2.91
CA GLN A 384 26.78 11.10 -3.12
C GLN A 384 26.90 12.30 -4.07
N ARG A 385 25.95 12.49 -4.97
CA ARG A 385 25.87 13.64 -5.87
C ARG A 385 25.08 14.76 -5.20
N LYS A 386 25.33 16.01 -5.60
CA LYS A 386 24.58 17.17 -5.10
C LYS A 386 23.08 16.98 -5.37
N ASN A 387 22.24 17.21 -4.37
CA ASN A 387 20.79 17.00 -4.40
C ASN A 387 20.33 15.55 -4.61
N GLU A 388 21.22 14.57 -4.43
CA GLU A 388 20.87 13.17 -4.56
C GLU A 388 20.28 12.64 -3.25
N THR A 389 19.06 12.12 -3.32
CA THR A 389 18.43 11.43 -2.20
C THR A 389 19.09 10.08 -1.94
N ILE A 390 18.89 9.51 -0.75
CA ILE A 390 19.37 8.16 -0.43
C ILE A 390 18.85 7.11 -1.43
N TYR A 391 17.60 7.21 -1.86
CA TYR A 391 16.98 6.34 -2.86
C TYR A 391 17.67 6.42 -4.22
N GLU A 392 17.90 7.64 -4.72
CA GLU A 392 18.60 7.88 -5.98
C GLU A 392 20.05 7.37 -5.93
N PHE A 393 20.74 7.56 -4.79
CA PHE A 393 22.08 7.04 -4.58
C PHE A 393 22.14 5.53 -4.73
N PHE A 394 21.29 4.78 -4.00
CA PHE A 394 21.30 3.32 -4.07
C PHE A 394 20.82 2.78 -5.42
N THR A 395 19.86 3.45 -6.06
CA THR A 395 19.41 3.11 -7.42
C THR A 395 20.57 3.22 -8.42
N ARG A 396 21.25 4.38 -8.42
CA ARG A 396 22.42 4.61 -9.27
C ARG A 396 23.57 3.67 -8.94
N ARG A 397 23.81 3.39 -7.66
CA ARG A 397 24.85 2.46 -7.21
C ARG A 397 24.56 1.05 -7.70
N GLY A 398 23.31 0.59 -7.61
CA GLY A 398 22.84 -0.70 -8.14
C GLY A 398 23.05 -0.82 -9.65
N GLU A 399 22.75 0.21 -10.43
CA GLU A 399 23.03 0.26 -11.88
C GLU A 399 24.53 0.17 -12.19
N SER A 400 25.35 0.95 -11.49
CA SER A 400 26.80 0.92 -11.62
C SER A 400 27.37 -0.46 -11.25
N ASN A 401 26.85 -1.07 -10.18
CA ASN A 401 27.26 -2.40 -9.72
C ASN A 401 26.91 -3.47 -10.74
N ARG A 402 25.69 -3.48 -11.28
CA ARG A 402 25.30 -4.40 -12.38
C ARG A 402 26.22 -4.27 -13.59
N THR A 403 26.55 -3.04 -13.97
CA THR A 403 27.46 -2.77 -15.10
C THR A 403 28.87 -3.27 -14.83
N ARG A 404 29.38 -3.11 -13.61
CA ARG A 404 30.68 -3.66 -13.20
C ARG A 404 30.67 -5.17 -13.20
N ILE A 405 29.68 -5.80 -12.55
CA ILE A 405 29.53 -7.25 -12.46
C ILE A 405 29.47 -7.89 -13.86
N ALA A 406 28.77 -7.26 -14.80
CA ALA A 406 28.70 -7.74 -16.18
C ALA A 406 30.05 -7.72 -16.92
N LYS A 407 31.00 -6.88 -16.48
CA LYS A 407 32.33 -6.71 -17.07
C LYS A 407 33.44 -7.37 -16.24
N GLU A 408 33.13 -7.95 -15.08
CA GLU A 408 34.11 -8.59 -14.20
C GLU A 408 34.80 -9.78 -14.87
N ASN A 409 36.12 -9.83 -14.76
CA ASN A 409 36.89 -11.03 -15.09
C ASN A 409 36.78 -12.09 -13.97
N ALA A 410 37.35 -13.29 -14.19
CA ALA A 410 37.26 -14.39 -13.24
C ALA A 410 37.88 -14.07 -11.87
N ALA A 411 39.00 -13.35 -11.84
CA ALA A 411 39.68 -12.98 -10.60
C ALA A 411 38.88 -11.93 -9.81
N GLU A 412 38.32 -10.92 -10.48
CA GLU A 412 37.46 -9.90 -9.86
C GLU A 412 36.19 -10.52 -9.29
N ARG A 413 35.57 -11.45 -10.04
CA ARG A 413 34.41 -12.21 -9.57
C ARG A 413 34.74 -13.01 -8.31
N GLN A 414 35.87 -13.71 -8.29
CA GLN A 414 36.31 -14.46 -7.12
C GLN A 414 36.54 -13.55 -5.92
N GLN A 415 37.20 -12.40 -6.11
CA GLN A 415 37.39 -11.42 -5.04
C GLN A 415 36.06 -10.89 -4.51
N ARG A 416 35.11 -10.54 -5.39
CA ARG A 416 33.78 -10.07 -4.99
C ARG A 416 33.02 -11.13 -4.20
N THR A 417 32.99 -12.38 -4.68
CA THR A 417 32.35 -13.50 -3.97
C THR A 417 33.01 -13.71 -2.61
N GLN A 418 34.34 -13.70 -2.53
CA GLN A 418 35.05 -13.82 -1.25
C GLN A 418 34.72 -12.69 -0.28
N ARG A 419 34.61 -11.44 -0.77
CA ARG A 419 34.17 -10.30 0.06
C ARG A 419 32.75 -10.52 0.60
N GLN A 420 31.83 -10.97 -0.25
CA GLN A 420 30.45 -11.24 0.14
C GLN A 420 30.37 -12.35 1.20
N GLU A 421 31.08 -13.46 1.01
CA GLU A 421 31.11 -14.56 1.98
C GLU A 421 31.79 -14.16 3.30
N ASN A 422 32.88 -13.40 3.23
CA ASN A 422 33.54 -12.88 4.44
C ASN A 422 32.61 -11.94 5.22
N ALA A 423 31.88 -11.05 4.53
CA ALA A 423 30.94 -10.13 5.16
C ALA A 423 29.79 -10.86 5.88
N LYS A 424 29.24 -11.91 5.26
CA LYS A 424 28.25 -12.79 5.90
C LYS A 424 28.82 -13.47 7.14
N LYS A 425 30.01 -14.07 7.03
CA LYS A 425 30.60 -14.86 8.11
C LYS A 425 31.00 -14.02 9.32
N SER A 426 31.59 -12.84 9.11
CA SER A 426 32.08 -12.02 10.22
C SER A 426 31.02 -11.13 10.84
N GLY A 427 29.98 -10.76 10.09
CA GLY A 427 29.01 -9.73 10.50
C GLY A 427 29.65 -8.38 10.87
N ARG A 428 30.92 -8.17 10.50
CA ARG A 428 31.75 -6.98 10.81
C ARG A 428 32.64 -6.63 9.61
N PRO A 429 32.90 -5.33 9.33
CA PRO A 429 33.73 -4.90 8.22
C PRO A 429 35.17 -5.36 8.36
N SER A 430 35.73 -5.86 7.25
CA SER A 430 37.16 -6.16 7.18
C SER A 430 38.00 -4.89 7.36
N LYS A 431 39.29 -5.04 7.69
CA LYS A 431 40.23 -3.92 7.83
C LYS A 431 40.36 -3.06 6.57
N THR A 432 40.01 -3.60 5.40
CA THR A 432 40.09 -2.92 4.10
C THR A 432 38.74 -2.40 3.63
N ALA A 433 37.64 -2.71 4.31
CA ALA A 433 36.32 -2.21 3.97
C ALA A 433 36.14 -0.78 4.48
N CYS A 434 35.51 0.07 3.67
CA CYS A 434 35.09 1.40 4.12
C CYS A 434 33.70 1.32 4.74
N VAL A 435 33.42 2.15 5.73
CA VAL A 435 32.12 2.20 6.41
C VAL A 435 31.59 3.61 6.28
N TYR A 436 30.31 3.72 5.97
CA TYR A 436 29.58 4.96 5.84
C TYR A 436 28.32 4.89 6.69
N TYR A 437 27.86 6.02 7.20
CA TYR A 437 26.55 6.15 7.84
C TYR A 437 25.74 7.26 7.18
N TRP A 438 24.43 7.13 7.22
CA TRP A 438 23.49 8.09 6.64
C TRP A 438 22.86 8.92 7.74
N ASP A 439 23.18 10.20 7.74
CA ASP A 439 22.76 11.18 8.75
C ASP A 439 21.61 12.05 8.21
N ASP A 440 20.54 12.24 8.97
CA ASP A 440 19.43 13.12 8.57
C ASP A 440 19.73 14.58 8.94
N GLN A 441 20.00 15.39 7.93
CA GLN A 441 20.29 16.82 8.07
C GLN A 441 19.15 17.64 7.48
N GLY A 442 18.09 17.81 8.28
CA GLY A 442 16.96 18.67 7.95
C GLY A 442 16.07 18.12 6.83
N GLY A 443 15.86 16.81 6.81
CA GLY A 443 15.07 16.09 5.81
C GLY A 443 15.90 15.53 4.64
N HIS A 444 17.22 15.69 4.70
CA HIS A 444 18.15 15.19 3.68
C HIS A 444 19.11 14.20 4.31
N TYR A 445 19.10 12.95 3.84
CA TYR A 445 20.05 11.93 4.28
C TYR A 445 21.40 12.12 3.59
N ILE A 446 22.43 12.41 4.37
CA ILE A 446 23.79 12.68 3.91
C ILE A 446 24.71 11.51 4.27
N ARG A 447 25.42 10.98 3.27
CA ARG A 447 26.34 9.84 3.44
C ARG A 447 27.70 10.31 3.97
N ASN A 448 27.99 9.98 5.22
CA ASN A 448 29.22 10.35 5.90
C ASN A 448 30.17 9.14 5.99
N ARG A 449 31.46 9.36 5.77
CA ARG A 449 32.46 8.29 5.92
C ARG A 449 32.88 8.18 7.38
N VAL A 450 32.81 6.97 7.93
CA VAL A 450 33.21 6.67 9.31
C VAL A 450 34.73 6.51 9.36
N ASN A 451 35.38 7.17 10.31
CA ASN A 451 36.79 6.98 10.55
C ASN A 451 37.02 5.71 11.42
N ARG A 452 38.24 5.15 11.40
CA ARG A 452 38.46 3.84 12.04
C ARG A 452 38.35 3.89 13.56
N ALA A 453 38.51 5.06 14.17
CA ALA A 453 38.41 5.24 15.62
C ALA A 453 36.94 5.26 16.10
N GLU A 454 36.05 5.91 15.35
CA GLU A 454 34.60 5.97 15.63
C GLU A 454 33.85 4.71 15.21
N PHE A 455 34.52 3.84 14.45
CA PHE A 455 33.90 2.67 13.85
C PHE A 455 33.27 1.72 14.89
N ASP A 456 34.02 1.38 15.95
CA ASP A 456 33.56 0.37 16.89
C ASP A 456 32.34 0.85 17.67
N ASP A 457 32.31 2.13 18.06
CA ASP A 457 31.16 2.75 18.75
C ASP A 457 29.95 2.80 17.82
N LEU A 458 30.12 3.32 16.60
CA LEU A 458 29.02 3.51 15.66
C LEU A 458 28.48 2.20 15.09
N TRP A 459 29.29 1.15 14.99
CA TRP A 459 28.85 -0.12 14.41
C TRP A 459 27.77 -0.77 15.25
N ASP A 460 27.94 -0.75 16.57
CA ASP A 460 27.03 -1.42 17.50
C ASP A 460 25.71 -0.65 17.68
N ASP A 461 25.69 0.66 17.38
CA ASP A 461 24.46 1.49 17.35
C ASP A 461 23.48 1.12 16.22
N TYR A 462 23.96 0.50 15.15
CA TYR A 462 23.12 0.12 14.00
C TYR A 462 22.94 -1.39 13.99
N PRO A 463 21.77 -1.96 14.32
CA PRO A 463 21.56 -3.41 14.29
C PRO A 463 21.68 -3.99 12.86
N ARG A 464 21.87 -5.32 12.73
CA ARG A 464 22.10 -5.99 11.43
C ARG A 464 21.13 -5.58 10.30
N PRO A 465 19.81 -5.41 10.51
CA PRO A 465 18.89 -4.96 9.45
C PRO A 465 19.20 -3.57 8.89
N GLN A 466 19.83 -2.71 9.69
CA GLN A 466 20.24 -1.35 9.37
C GLN A 466 21.62 -1.26 8.72
N ARG A 467 22.22 -2.42 8.39
CA ARG A 467 23.52 -2.52 7.72
C ARG A 467 23.34 -3.08 6.32
N ARG A 468 24.07 -2.52 5.36
CA ARG A 468 24.12 -3.03 3.98
C ARG A 468 25.56 -3.08 3.51
N PHE A 469 25.94 -4.21 2.92
CA PHE A 469 27.28 -4.41 2.36
C PHE A 469 27.24 -4.37 0.82
N ASP A 470 28.08 -3.53 0.21
CA ASP A 470 28.36 -3.50 -1.22
C ASP A 470 29.65 -4.29 -1.53
N PRO A 471 29.55 -5.54 -2.02
CA PRO A 471 30.73 -6.36 -2.30
C PRO A 471 31.50 -5.90 -3.55
N VAL A 472 30.94 -5.03 -4.40
CA VAL A 472 31.63 -4.47 -5.57
C VAL A 472 32.64 -3.43 -5.13
N HIS A 473 32.26 -2.56 -4.20
CA HIS A 473 33.11 -1.47 -3.71
C HIS A 473 33.82 -1.77 -2.38
N ASN A 474 33.47 -2.89 -1.73
CA ASN A 474 33.95 -3.24 -0.38
C ASN A 474 33.57 -2.16 0.63
N GLU A 475 32.30 -1.75 0.62
CA GLU A 475 31.76 -0.68 1.46
C GLU A 475 30.60 -1.19 2.29
N TRP A 476 30.48 -0.69 3.52
CA TRP A 476 29.30 -0.85 4.36
C TRP A 476 28.57 0.49 4.47
N ASP A 477 27.26 0.43 4.42
CA ASP A 477 26.37 1.54 4.68
C ASP A 477 25.53 1.22 5.93
N LEU A 478 25.50 2.16 6.87
CA LEU A 478 24.71 2.14 8.10
C LEU A 478 23.57 3.14 7.94
N CYS A 479 22.32 2.68 7.98
CA CYS A 479 21.17 3.55 7.84
C CYS A 479 19.95 2.97 8.54
N VAL A 480 19.31 3.80 9.37
CA VAL A 480 18.05 3.48 10.05
C VAL A 480 16.91 3.14 9.08
N LEU A 481 16.97 3.67 7.84
CA LEU A 481 15.94 3.39 6.83
C LEU A 481 16.02 1.98 6.24
N PHE A 482 17.15 1.26 6.36
CA PHE A 482 17.25 -0.08 5.78
C PHE A 482 16.39 -1.12 6.49
N GLU A 483 16.01 -0.86 7.75
CA GLU A 483 15.07 -1.72 8.48
C GLU A 483 13.66 -1.70 7.86
N GLN A 484 13.32 -0.66 7.09
CA GLN A 484 12.01 -0.52 6.44
C GLN A 484 11.80 -1.51 5.27
N ASN A 485 12.79 -2.36 4.97
CA ASN A 485 12.76 -3.40 3.92
C ASN A 485 12.33 -2.88 2.53
N GLU A 486 12.64 -1.61 2.22
CA GLU A 486 12.35 -1.08 0.89
C GLU A 486 13.27 -1.73 -0.16
N PRO A 487 12.74 -2.21 -1.30
CA PRO A 487 13.51 -2.95 -2.30
C PRO A 487 14.58 -2.11 -2.99
N VAL A 488 14.47 -0.78 -2.98
CA VAL A 488 15.50 0.13 -3.52
C VAL A 488 16.84 -0.04 -2.79
N PHE A 489 16.83 -0.46 -1.52
CA PHE A 489 18.03 -0.70 -0.73
C PHE A 489 18.62 -2.12 -0.92
N GLY A 490 18.00 -2.95 -1.76
CA GLY A 490 18.41 -4.32 -2.03
C GLY A 490 18.04 -5.30 -0.92
N VAL A 491 17.93 -6.58 -1.28
CA VAL A 491 17.70 -7.69 -0.33
C VAL A 491 18.89 -7.81 0.61
N ASN A 492 18.65 -7.74 1.92
CA ASN A 492 19.68 -8.08 2.91
C ASN A 492 19.99 -9.57 2.76
N TYR A 493 21.18 -9.92 2.30
CA TYR A 493 21.60 -11.32 2.16
C TYR A 493 21.77 -12.05 3.51
N ASP A 494 21.54 -11.34 4.63
CA ASP A 494 21.84 -11.75 6.01
C ASP A 494 20.57 -11.87 6.90
N ASN A 495 19.37 -11.70 6.34
CA ASN A 495 18.12 -11.88 7.12
C ASN A 495 17.67 -13.35 7.23
N ARG A 496 18.53 -14.31 6.86
CA ARG A 496 18.31 -15.70 7.30
C ARG A 496 18.70 -15.71 8.77
N ARG A 497 17.69 -15.69 9.63
CA ARG A 497 17.77 -16.14 11.01
C ARG A 497 18.52 -17.47 11.03
N ASP A 498 19.80 -17.43 11.39
CA ASP A 498 20.52 -18.60 11.89
C ASP A 498 20.01 -18.84 13.33
N ASP A 499 18.71 -19.12 13.47
CA ASP A 499 18.07 -19.52 14.74
C ASP A 499 18.31 -21.02 15.01
N GLU A 500 19.38 -21.62 14.48
CA GLU A 500 19.68 -23.06 14.63
C GLU A 500 20.62 -23.40 15.80
N ASP A 501 21.02 -22.43 16.64
CA ASP A 501 21.96 -22.67 17.76
C ASP A 501 21.43 -22.21 19.14
N GLU A 502 20.12 -22.23 19.39
CA GLU A 502 19.58 -22.14 20.76
C GLU A 502 18.66 -23.35 21.04
N ASP A 503 19.30 -24.47 21.36
CA ASP A 503 18.74 -25.46 22.29
C ASP A 503 18.56 -24.76 23.65
N ASP A 504 17.34 -24.32 23.99
CA ASP A 504 16.87 -24.19 25.39
C ASP A 504 15.35 -23.95 25.44
N ASP A 505 14.66 -25.00 25.92
CA ASP A 505 13.49 -25.04 26.81
C ASP A 505 12.14 -24.42 26.40
N ASP A 506 11.23 -25.34 26.01
CA ASP A 506 9.86 -25.54 26.51
C ASP A 506 9.33 -24.52 27.54
N ASP A 507 8.47 -23.59 27.08
CA ASP A 507 7.18 -23.18 27.69
C ASP A 507 6.84 -21.79 27.15
N MET A 508 5.68 -21.63 26.49
CA MET A 508 4.82 -20.42 26.50
C MET A 508 3.75 -20.48 25.40
N ASP A 509 2.86 -21.47 25.47
CA ASP A 509 1.58 -21.45 24.76
C ASP A 509 0.44 -21.05 25.72
N GLN A 510 0.30 -19.75 25.96
CA GLN A 510 -0.94 -19.16 26.48
C GLN A 510 -1.28 -17.89 25.71
N HIS A 511 -2.08 -18.05 24.66
CA HIS A 511 -2.77 -16.93 24.04
C HIS A 511 -3.82 -16.37 25.01
N PRO A 512 -3.90 -15.04 25.21
CA PRO A 512 -4.98 -14.45 25.99
C PRO A 512 -6.32 -14.64 25.27
N ILE A 513 -7.26 -15.30 25.96
CA ILE A 513 -8.66 -15.39 25.59
C ILE A 513 -9.29 -14.04 25.91
N PHE A 514 -9.68 -13.27 24.90
CA PHE A 514 -10.48 -12.05 25.09
C PHE A 514 -11.98 -12.35 25.00
N PRO A 515 -12.83 -11.65 25.77
CA PRO A 515 -14.27 -11.83 25.76
C PRO A 515 -14.87 -11.25 24.47
N ALA A 516 -15.80 -11.98 23.85
CA ALA A 516 -16.45 -11.64 22.59
C ALA A 516 -17.40 -10.42 22.64
N ASN A 517 -17.54 -9.74 23.79
CA ASN A 517 -18.55 -8.69 24.01
C ASN A 517 -17.95 -7.43 24.65
N ALA A 518 -16.98 -6.79 24.01
CA ALA A 518 -16.61 -5.42 24.36
C ALA A 518 -17.61 -4.45 23.71
N ASP A 519 -18.49 -3.88 24.52
CA ASP A 519 -19.38 -2.78 24.16
C ASP A 519 -18.56 -1.63 23.53
N MET A 520 -18.69 -1.44 22.22
CA MET A 520 -17.97 -0.42 21.45
C MET A 520 -18.53 1.01 21.64
N ALA A 521 -19.59 1.19 22.43
CA ALA A 521 -20.33 2.45 22.51
C ALA A 521 -19.71 3.52 23.44
N THR A 522 -18.70 3.20 24.25
CA THR A 522 -18.26 4.09 25.35
C THR A 522 -16.83 4.62 25.28
N PHE A 523 -16.05 4.34 24.23
CA PHE A 523 -14.68 4.85 24.14
C PHE A 523 -14.58 6.09 23.23
N LEU A 524 -14.76 7.27 23.85
CA LEU A 524 -14.13 8.51 23.41
C LEU A 524 -13.43 9.18 24.61
N PRO A 525 -12.24 9.76 24.43
CA PRO A 525 -11.66 10.66 25.41
C PRO A 525 -12.50 11.92 25.49
N SER A 526 -12.92 12.27 26.70
CA SER A 526 -13.33 13.64 27.02
C SER A 526 -12.09 14.50 27.20
N HIS A 527 -12.19 15.79 26.85
CA HIS A 527 -11.20 16.89 26.88
C HIS A 527 -10.67 17.30 25.48
N ALA A 528 -10.69 18.56 25.04
CA ALA A 528 -10.98 19.82 25.72
C ALA A 528 -11.60 20.85 24.74
N THR A 529 -12.78 21.37 25.05
CA THR A 529 -13.22 22.68 24.56
C THR A 529 -12.51 23.74 25.39
N ASN A 530 -11.49 24.40 24.82
CA ASN A 530 -11.01 25.68 25.33
C ASN A 530 -12.10 26.73 25.05
N THR A 531 -13.01 26.91 25.98
CA THR A 531 -13.90 28.07 26.02
C THR A 531 -13.06 29.27 26.45
N VAL A 532 -12.78 30.16 25.50
CA VAL A 532 -12.35 31.53 25.78
C VAL A 532 -13.54 32.24 26.41
N GLU A 533 -13.47 32.52 27.71
CA GLU A 533 -14.39 33.44 28.40
C GLU A 533 -14.26 34.83 27.78
N VAL A 534 -15.21 35.19 26.92
CA VAL A 534 -15.46 36.57 26.54
C VAL A 534 -16.37 37.17 27.62
N ARG A 535 -15.79 37.96 28.53
CA ARG A 535 -16.54 38.88 29.38
C ARG A 535 -17.23 39.91 28.50
N LEU A 536 -18.57 39.88 28.47
CA LEU A 536 -19.39 41.01 28.06
C LEU A 536 -19.89 41.77 29.29
N PRO A 537 -20.16 43.09 29.16
CA PRO A 537 -20.39 43.97 30.29
C PRO A 537 -21.82 43.82 30.84
N GLU A 538 -21.92 43.93 32.15
CA GLU A 538 -23.17 44.20 32.86
C GLU A 538 -23.72 45.59 32.49
N ASP A 539 -25.02 45.77 32.74
CA ASP A 539 -25.81 47.00 32.71
C ASP A 539 -26.64 47.27 31.44
N VAL A 540 -27.87 46.73 31.43
CA VAL A 540 -29.08 47.50 31.03
C VAL A 540 -30.27 47.05 31.88
N GLU A 541 -30.72 47.94 32.76
CA GLU A 541 -32.00 47.86 33.47
C GLU A 541 -33.17 47.86 32.47
N MET A 542 -34.13 46.94 32.62
CA MET A 542 -35.46 47.08 32.01
C MET A 542 -36.54 47.01 33.09
N GLU A 543 -37.32 48.08 33.13
CA GLU A 543 -38.53 48.26 33.94
C GLU A 543 -39.67 47.29 33.54
N PRO A 544 -40.65 47.05 34.42
CA PRO A 544 -41.75 46.14 34.16
C PRO A 544 -43.01 46.87 33.64
N GLU A 545 -43.51 46.50 32.46
CA GLU A 545 -44.86 46.86 32.02
C GLU A 545 -45.80 45.65 31.95
N GLN A 546 -46.66 45.60 32.98
CA GLN A 546 -48.12 45.42 32.93
C GLN A 546 -48.75 44.41 31.94
N SER A 547 -49.10 43.26 32.53
CA SER A 547 -50.42 42.61 32.49
C SER A 547 -51.59 43.45 31.90
N VAL A 548 -52.18 42.97 30.80
CA VAL A 548 -53.62 43.12 30.52
C VAL A 548 -54.17 41.79 29.98
N PHE A 549 -55.25 41.36 30.64
CA PHE A 549 -56.15 40.26 30.34
C PHE A 549 -57.15 40.68 29.25
N GLU A 550 -57.49 39.77 28.33
CA GLU A 550 -58.80 39.57 27.65
C GLU A 550 -58.54 38.44 26.63
N GLY A 551 -59.29 37.33 26.55
CA GLY A 551 -60.71 37.14 26.77
C GLY A 551 -61.34 36.75 25.43
N GLU A 552 -62.11 35.65 25.43
CA GLU A 552 -63.06 35.20 24.40
C GLU A 552 -62.49 34.51 23.15
N GLU A 553 -62.70 33.19 22.98
CA GLU A 553 -63.92 32.46 22.62
C GLU A 553 -64.17 32.33 21.11
N LEU A 554 -64.24 31.05 20.72
CA LEU A 554 -65.13 30.43 19.72
C LEU A 554 -64.92 30.70 18.23
N GLY A 555 -64.65 29.59 17.53
CA GLY A 555 -64.69 29.38 16.09
C GLY A 555 -64.21 27.98 15.75
#